data_AF-A0A7C6GJM0-F1
#
_entry.id   AF-A0A7C6GJM0-F1
#
_cell.length_a   1.000
_cell.length_b   1.000
_cell.length_c   1.000
_cell.angle_alpha   90.00
_cell.angle_beta   90.00
_cell.angle_gamma   90.00
#
_symmetry.space_group_name_H-M   'P 1'
#
loop_
_entity.id
_entity.type
_entity.pdbx_description
1 polymer ?
#
loop_
_entity_poly.entity_id
_entity_poly.type
_entity_poly.pdbx_seq_one_letter_code
_entity_poly.pdbx_strand_id
1 'polypeptide(L)'
;MGNKRENSNKVFVNETDALMHPDTPSKIFQKIRKKNNLPHMKFHGLRHTSVSLQIYEGVHMKVISKRLGHSSCLTTAMIYSHIDTTLNKEVASVFNDLFNERKTVAN
;
A
#
# COMPACT_ATOMS: atom_id res chain seq x y z
N MET A 1 -12.82 -23.79 8.57
CA MET A 1 -12.51 -23.66 7.14
C MET A 1 -12.76 -25.04 6.53
N GLY A 2 -13.78 -25.16 5.67
CA GLY A 2 -14.34 -26.45 5.24
C GLY A 2 -13.45 -27.22 4.25
N ASN A 3 -13.37 -28.53 4.45
CA ASN A 3 -12.54 -29.49 3.72
C ASN A 3 -13.26 -30.11 2.50
N LYS A 4 -13.82 -29.29 1.61
CA LYS A 4 -14.29 -29.74 0.29
C LYS A 4 -13.99 -28.66 -0.74
N ARG A 5 -12.82 -28.76 -1.36
CA ARG A 5 -12.48 -27.99 -2.56
C ARG A 5 -12.70 -28.92 -3.74
N GLU A 6 -13.80 -28.77 -4.46
CA GLU A 6 -13.89 -29.32 -5.81
C GLU A 6 -12.95 -28.48 -6.71
N ASN A 7 -12.44 -29.08 -7.79
CA ASN A 7 -11.44 -28.51 -8.70
C ASN A 7 -11.94 -27.21 -9.40
N SER A 8 -12.03 -26.11 -8.66
CA SER A 8 -12.38 -24.79 -9.18
C SER A 8 -11.17 -23.87 -9.05
N ASN A 9 -10.84 -23.13 -10.13
CA ASN A 9 -9.78 -22.11 -10.15
C ASN A 9 -10.14 -20.87 -9.29
N LYS A 10 -11.03 -21.00 -8.31
CA LYS A 10 -11.56 -19.91 -7.49
C LYS A 10 -10.80 -19.86 -6.17
N VAL A 11 -10.15 -18.73 -5.90
CA VAL A 11 -9.37 -18.53 -4.66
C VAL A 11 -10.25 -18.03 -3.50
N PHE A 12 -11.31 -17.26 -3.80
CA PHE A 12 -12.22 -16.70 -2.80
C PHE A 12 -13.61 -17.32 -2.90
N VAL A 13 -13.77 -18.45 -2.22
CA VAL A 13 -15.04 -19.17 -2.12
C VAL A 13 -15.57 -19.20 -0.69
N ASN A 14 -16.89 -19.30 -0.55
CA ASN A 14 -17.55 -19.58 0.72
C ASN A 14 -17.52 -21.10 1.02
N GLU A 15 -18.14 -21.50 2.12
CA GLU A 15 -18.20 -22.91 2.55
C GLU A 15 -18.98 -23.83 1.57
N THR A 16 -19.69 -23.24 0.60
CA THR A 16 -20.47 -23.94 -0.42
C THR A 16 -19.82 -23.88 -1.82
N ASP A 17 -18.52 -23.58 -1.91
CA ASP A 17 -17.74 -23.42 -3.16
C ASP A 17 -18.27 -22.32 -4.13
N ALA A 18 -19.16 -21.46 -3.64
CA ALA A 18 -19.66 -20.30 -4.38
C ALA A 18 -18.74 -19.10 -4.15
N LEU A 19 -18.74 -18.15 -5.10
CA LEU A 19 -17.93 -16.93 -4.98
C LEU A 19 -18.28 -16.19 -3.69
N MET A 20 -17.25 -15.83 -2.94
CA MET A 20 -17.41 -15.07 -1.71
C MET A 20 -17.98 -13.68 -2.02
N HIS A 21 -19.02 -13.27 -1.28
CA HIS A 21 -19.59 -11.92 -1.42
C HIS A 21 -18.52 -10.85 -1.08
N PRO A 22 -18.40 -9.75 -1.85
CA PRO A 22 -17.38 -8.72 -1.65
C PRO A 22 -17.32 -8.09 -0.25
N ASP A 23 -18.45 -8.05 0.46
CA ASP A 23 -18.52 -7.53 1.83
C ASP A 23 -18.03 -8.51 2.90
N THR A 24 -17.89 -9.79 2.57
CA THR A 24 -17.50 -10.83 3.53
C THR A 24 -16.15 -10.51 4.18
N PRO A 25 -15.09 -10.13 3.44
CA PRO A 25 -13.83 -9.65 4.03
C PRO A 25 -14.02 -8.48 5.00
N SER A 26 -14.84 -7.48 4.65
CA SER A 26 -15.11 -6.32 5.52
C SER A 26 -15.77 -6.73 6.83
N LYS A 27 -16.73 -7.65 6.79
CA LYS A 27 -17.41 -8.19 7.97
C LYS A 27 -16.47 -9.03 8.84
N ILE A 28 -15.66 -9.88 8.22
CA ILE A 28 -14.64 -10.68 8.92
C ILE A 28 -13.64 -9.75 9.63
N PHE A 29 -13.14 -8.74 8.92
CA PHE A 29 -12.22 -7.76 9.47
C PHE A 29 -12.82 -7.00 10.65
N GLN A 30 -14.08 -6.58 10.56
CA GLN A 30 -14.78 -5.94 11.67
C GLN A 30 -14.84 -6.85 12.92
N LYS A 31 -15.10 -8.15 12.74
CA LYS A 31 -15.09 -9.13 13.84
C LYS A 31 -13.71 -9.27 14.47
N ILE A 32 -12.66 -9.42 13.65
CA ILE A 32 -11.26 -9.53 14.12
C ILE A 32 -10.86 -8.27 14.89
N ARG A 33 -11.17 -7.09 14.35
CA ARG A 33 -10.87 -5.80 14.97
C ARG A 33 -11.51 -5.65 16.35
N LYS A 34 -12.81 -6.00 16.47
CA LYS A 34 -13.53 -5.99 17.74
C LYS A 34 -12.94 -6.99 18.74
N LYS A 35 -12.56 -8.19 18.29
CA LYS A 35 -11.95 -9.22 19.15
C LYS A 35 -10.61 -8.78 19.74
N ASN A 36 -9.84 -7.98 19.02
CA ASN A 36 -8.50 -7.53 19.42
C ASN A 36 -8.48 -6.08 19.95
N ASN A 37 -9.63 -5.47 20.24
CA ASN A 37 -9.75 -4.08 20.72
C ASN A 37 -8.99 -3.05 19.85
N LEU A 38 -8.94 -3.28 18.53
CA LEU A 38 -8.27 -2.40 17.60
C LEU A 38 -9.14 -1.16 17.26
N PRO A 39 -8.53 0.00 17.01
CA PRO A 39 -9.23 1.24 16.70
C PRO A 39 -10.11 1.12 15.45
N HIS A 40 -11.13 1.97 15.34
CA HIS A 40 -12.06 1.89 14.21
C HIS A 40 -11.38 2.25 12.89
N MET A 41 -11.10 1.24 12.07
CA MET A 41 -10.68 1.42 10.69
C MET A 41 -11.54 0.60 9.71
N LYS A 42 -11.69 1.11 8.49
CA LYS A 42 -12.32 0.39 7.36
C LYS A 42 -11.36 -0.67 6.83
N PHE A 43 -11.90 -1.72 6.20
CA PHE A 43 -11.08 -2.78 5.58
C PHE A 43 -10.14 -2.22 4.49
N HIS A 44 -10.64 -1.27 3.67
CA HIS A 44 -9.81 -0.57 2.68
C HIS A 44 -8.65 0.23 3.32
N GLY A 45 -8.75 0.59 4.61
CA GLY A 45 -7.66 1.21 5.36
C GLY A 45 -6.38 0.36 5.38
N LEU A 46 -6.49 -0.97 5.36
CA LEU A 46 -5.32 -1.86 5.28
C LEU A 46 -4.50 -1.62 4.01
N ARG A 47 -5.18 -1.35 2.88
CA ARG A 47 -4.51 -1.03 1.61
C ARG A 47 -3.76 0.30 1.71
N HIS A 48 -4.35 1.32 2.35
CA HIS A 48 -3.65 2.58 2.61
C HIS A 48 -2.45 2.38 3.55
N THR A 49 -2.57 1.59 4.62
CA THR A 49 -1.44 1.29 5.51
C THR A 49 -0.30 0.60 4.75
N SER A 50 -0.61 -0.39 3.91
CA SER A 50 0.40 -1.09 3.08
C SER A 50 1.12 -0.15 2.12
N VAL A 51 0.41 0.83 1.56
CA VAL A 51 1.00 1.85 0.68
C VAL A 51 1.88 2.81 1.47
N SER A 52 1.40 3.30 2.63
CA SER A 52 2.18 4.16 3.52
C SER A 52 3.52 3.53 3.88
N LEU A 53 3.49 2.24 4.22
CA LEU A 53 4.69 1.48 4.57
C LEU A 53 5.66 1.35 3.39
N GLN A 54 5.15 1.06 2.19
CA GLN A 54 6.01 0.99 0.99
C GLN A 54 6.66 2.33 0.66
N ILE A 55 5.95 3.44 0.86
CA ILE A 55 6.50 4.79 0.65
C ILE A 55 7.55 5.11 1.72
N TYR A 56 7.27 4.77 2.98
CA TYR A 56 8.21 4.95 4.09
C TYR A 56 9.53 4.19 3.84
N GLU A 57 9.45 2.98 3.30
CA GLU A 57 10.62 2.18 2.88
C GLU A 57 11.27 2.68 1.57
N GLY A 58 10.86 3.83 1.04
CA GLY A 58 11.45 4.45 -0.15
C GLY A 58 11.06 3.81 -1.48
N VAL A 59 10.01 2.97 -1.53
CA VAL A 59 9.56 2.37 -2.79
C VAL A 59 8.96 3.45 -3.70
N HIS A 60 9.48 3.54 -4.91
CA HIS A 60 9.07 4.54 -5.87
C HIS A 60 7.56 4.44 -6.22
N MET A 61 6.86 5.58 -6.23
CA MET A 61 5.41 5.67 -6.43
C MET A 61 4.91 4.94 -7.69
N LYS A 62 5.68 5.00 -8.79
CA LYS A 62 5.37 4.29 -10.04
C LYS A 62 5.28 2.76 -9.86
N VAL A 63 6.14 2.18 -9.01
CA VAL A 63 6.14 0.74 -8.71
C VAL A 63 4.94 0.38 -7.85
N ILE A 64 4.65 1.19 -6.83
CA ILE A 64 3.47 1.04 -5.98
C ILE A 64 2.20 1.10 -6.83
N SER A 65 2.07 2.10 -7.70
CA SER A 65 0.94 2.27 -8.60
C SER A 65 0.72 1.06 -9.51
N LYS A 66 1.79 0.51 -10.10
CA LYS A 66 1.73 -0.72 -10.91
C LYS A 66 1.26 -1.93 -10.09
N ARG A 67 1.71 -2.08 -8.85
CA ARG A 67 1.27 -3.17 -7.94
C ARG A 67 -0.18 -3.03 -7.49
N LEU A 68 -0.66 -1.80 -7.32
CA LEU A 68 -2.02 -1.51 -6.90
C LEU A 68 -3.03 -1.74 -8.04
N GLY A 69 -2.61 -1.64 -9.30
CA GLY A 69 -3.52 -1.63 -10.44
C GLY A 69 -4.22 -0.28 -10.58
N HIS A 70 -4.48 0.12 -11.83
CA HIS A 70 -4.80 1.48 -12.29
C HIS A 70 -5.91 2.26 -11.55
N SER A 71 -6.71 1.62 -10.70
CA SER A 71 -7.88 2.22 -10.04
C SER A 71 -7.57 3.05 -8.78
N SER A 72 -6.36 2.95 -8.20
CA SER A 72 -6.05 3.53 -6.88
C SER A 72 -4.96 4.61 -6.89
N CYS A 73 -4.33 4.87 -8.04
CA CYS A 73 -3.15 5.75 -8.11
C CYS A 73 -3.47 7.20 -7.72
N LEU A 74 -4.65 7.70 -8.10
CA LEU A 74 -5.01 9.11 -7.90
C LEU A 74 -5.24 9.44 -6.42
N THR A 75 -5.98 8.60 -5.70
CA THR A 75 -6.23 8.76 -4.26
C THR A 75 -4.94 8.55 -3.45
N THR A 76 -4.12 7.59 -3.85
CA THR A 76 -2.80 7.34 -3.27
C THR A 76 -1.86 8.53 -3.47
N ALA A 77 -1.73 9.04 -4.68
CA ALA A 77 -0.88 10.20 -4.97
C ALA A 77 -1.33 11.46 -4.20
N MET A 78 -2.64 11.71 -4.07
CA MET A 78 -3.15 12.85 -3.31
C MET A 78 -2.90 12.72 -1.79
N ILE A 79 -3.01 11.52 -1.22
CA ILE A 79 -2.80 11.32 0.23
C ILE A 79 -1.31 11.40 0.60
N TYR A 80 -0.40 10.97 -0.29
CA TYR A 80 1.03 10.86 0.02
C TYR A 80 1.93 11.90 -0.65
N SER A 81 1.38 12.85 -1.42
CA SER A 81 2.14 13.99 -1.95
C SER A 81 2.91 14.76 -0.87
N HIS A 82 2.39 14.81 0.36
CA HIS A 82 3.09 15.42 1.50
C HIS A 82 4.38 14.67 1.89
N ILE A 83 4.43 13.34 1.77
CA ILE A 83 5.64 12.54 2.07
C ILE A 83 6.70 12.73 0.97
N ASP A 84 6.26 13.03 -0.25
CA ASP A 84 7.15 13.31 -1.37
C ASP A 84 7.90 14.65 -1.18
N THR A 85 7.34 15.61 -0.44
CA THR A 85 8.04 16.89 -0.16
C THR A 85 9.27 16.72 0.71
N THR A 86 9.30 15.75 1.62
CA THR A 86 10.49 15.43 2.42
C THR A 86 11.56 14.74 1.57
N LEU A 87 11.15 13.82 0.67
CA LEU A 87 12.06 13.13 -0.23
C LEU A 87 12.70 14.10 -1.25
N ASN A 88 11.93 15.07 -1.75
CA ASN A 88 12.46 16.11 -2.64
C ASN A 88 13.53 16.99 -1.96
N LYS A 89 13.42 17.25 -0.66
CA LYS A 89 14.46 17.98 0.09
C LYS A 89 15.74 17.19 0.20
N GLU A 90 15.66 15.88 0.45
CA GLU A 90 16.83 15.00 0.47
C GLU A 90 17.50 14.93 -0.90
N VAL A 91 16.74 14.77 -1.98
CA VAL A 91 17.26 14.78 -3.36
C VAL A 91 17.94 16.11 -3.68
N ALA A 92 17.34 17.24 -3.29
CA ALA A 92 17.96 18.55 -3.47
C ALA A 92 19.28 18.69 -2.69
N SER A 93 19.36 18.12 -1.48
CA SER A 93 20.61 18.08 -0.71
C SER A 93 21.68 17.27 -1.42
N VAL A 94 21.36 16.05 -1.87
CA VAL A 94 22.29 15.18 -2.61
C VAL A 94 22.81 15.87 -3.87
N PHE A 95 21.93 16.56 -4.60
CA PHE A 95 22.33 17.34 -5.77
C PHE A 95 23.31 18.46 -5.40
N ASN A 96 23.03 19.20 -4.32
CA ASN A 96 23.90 20.28 -3.86
C ASN A 96 25.29 19.75 -3.44
N ASP A 97 25.33 18.60 -2.75
CA ASP A 97 26.58 17.95 -2.35
C ASP A 97 27.40 17.51 -3.57
N LEU A 98 26.75 16.90 -4.56
CA LEU A 98 27.39 16.48 -5.82
C LEU A 98 27.95 17.67 -6.62
N PHE A 99 27.23 18.80 -6.64
CA PHE A 99 27.69 20.03 -7.27
C PHE A 99 28.86 20.70 -6.53
N ASN A 100 28.89 20.61 -5.20
CA ASN A 100 29.97 21.16 -4.39
C ASN A 100 31.24 20.32 -4.45
N GLU A 101 31.15 18.99 -4.49
CA GLU A 101 32.32 18.11 -4.71
C GLU A 101 32.98 18.38 -6.07
N ARG A 102 32.22 18.66 -7.12
CA ARG A 102 32.78 18.99 -8.45
C ARG A 102 33.57 20.30 -8.47
N LYS A 103 33.31 21.24 -7.56
CA LYS A 103 34.04 22.51 -7.45
C LYS A 103 35.38 22.37 -6.72
N THR A 104 35.53 21.39 -5.84
CA THR A 104 36.78 21.20 -5.07
C THR A 104 37.85 20.44 -5.85
N VAL A 105 37.47 19.60 -6.81
CA VAL A 105 38.43 18.87 -7.69
C VAL A 105 38.88 19.67 -8.91
N ALA A 106 38.21 20.79 -9.21
CA ALA A 106 38.49 21.64 -10.36
C ALA A 106 39.39 22.85 -10.04
N ASN A 107 39.99 22.89 -8.84
CA ASN A 107 40.88 23.96 -8.37
C ASN A 107 42.29 23.41 -8.05
#